data_AF-A0A0S9CFG5-F1
#
_entry.id   AF-A0A0S9CFG5-F1
#
_cell.length_a   1.000
_cell.length_b   1.000
_cell.length_c   1.000
_cell.angle_alpha   90.00
_cell.angle_beta   90.00
_cell.angle_gamma   90.00
#
_symmetry.space_group_name_H-M   'P 1'
#
loop_
_entity.id
_entity.type
_entity.pdbx_description
1 polymer ?
#
loop_
_entity_poly.entity_id
_entity_poly.type
_entity_poly.pdbx_seq_one_letter_code
_entity_poly.pdbx_strand_id
1 'polypeptide(L)'
;MPDAKRLKRLHRVRTLQLGLARAEESRTQAQLTSETQLAERIAQLASAVAPAPATTAGAVNMAAAAHFRDRLHRSAEAALNRVRMAEAQVERSAEATRGARRDQSAVEKLLERRRTADLQAEMKALEDVPSRPRK
;
A
#
# COMPACT_ATOMS: atom_id res chain seq x y z
N MET A 1 19.62 -23.84 -15.83
CA MET A 1 19.04 -23.35 -14.55
C MET A 1 19.84 -22.15 -14.07
N PRO A 2 19.23 -21.05 -13.62
CA PRO A 2 19.95 -19.88 -13.11
C PRO A 2 20.82 -20.24 -11.89
N ASP A 3 21.98 -19.58 -11.78
CA ASP A 3 22.96 -19.79 -10.70
C ASP A 3 22.34 -19.57 -9.30
N ALA A 4 22.62 -20.47 -8.36
CA ALA A 4 22.14 -20.43 -6.98
C ALA A 4 22.54 -19.13 -6.25
N LYS A 5 23.75 -18.61 -6.50
CA LYS A 5 24.19 -17.33 -5.92
C LYS A 5 23.36 -16.16 -6.46
N ARG A 6 23.06 -16.18 -7.76
CA ARG A 6 22.21 -15.17 -8.42
C ARG A 6 20.77 -15.22 -7.88
N LEU A 7 20.19 -16.41 -7.72
CA LEU A 7 18.84 -16.57 -7.16
C LEU A 7 18.75 -16.06 -5.71
N LYS A 8 19.75 -16.33 -4.86
CA LYS A 8 19.80 -15.80 -3.49
C LYS A 8 19.87 -14.27 -3.47
N ARG A 9 20.68 -13.66 -4.33
CA ARG A 9 20.75 -12.19 -4.47
C ARG A 9 19.42 -11.62 -4.94
N LEU A 10 18.80 -12.23 -5.94
CA LEU A 10 17.50 -11.82 -6.45
C LEU A 10 16.42 -11.92 -5.37
N HIS A 11 16.40 -13.02 -4.61
CA HIS A 11 15.47 -13.20 -3.49
C HIS A 11 15.62 -12.07 -2.46
N ARG A 12 16.85 -11.76 -2.04
CA ARG A 12 17.12 -10.65 -1.11
C ARG A 12 16.57 -9.33 -1.63
N VAL A 13 16.79 -9.01 -2.91
CA VAL A 13 16.27 -7.79 -3.53
C VAL A 13 14.73 -7.80 -3.54
N ARG A 14 14.09 -8.91 -3.92
CA ARG A 14 12.63 -9.02 -3.93
C ARG A 14 12.02 -8.92 -2.53
N THR A 15 12.67 -9.47 -1.52
CA THR A 15 12.27 -9.28 -0.11
C THR A 15 12.36 -7.81 0.30
N LEU A 16 13.42 -7.10 -0.08
CA LEU A 16 13.55 -5.66 0.20
C LEU A 16 12.46 -4.84 -0.53
N GLN A 17 12.21 -5.13 -1.81
CA GLN A 17 11.15 -4.48 -2.59
C GLN A 17 9.76 -4.71 -2.00
N LEU A 18 9.47 -5.92 -1.53
CA LEU A 18 8.23 -6.21 -0.81
C LEU A 18 8.12 -5.41 0.49
N GLY A 19 9.23 -5.26 1.23
CA GLY A 19 9.28 -4.41 2.41
C GLY A 19 8.97 -2.94 2.10
N LEU A 20 9.55 -2.41 1.02
CA LEU A 20 9.28 -1.04 0.57
C LEU A 20 7.81 -0.85 0.14
N ALA A 21 7.26 -1.77 -0.64
CA ALA A 21 5.86 -1.71 -1.07
C ALA A 21 4.88 -1.74 0.13
N ARG A 22 5.14 -2.61 1.13
CA ARG A 22 4.35 -2.64 2.36
C ARG A 22 4.45 -1.35 3.17
N ALA A 23 5.64 -0.76 3.23
CA ALA A 23 5.83 0.52 3.91
C ALA A 23 5.08 1.65 3.20
N GLU A 24 5.07 1.65 1.87
CA GLU A 24 4.29 2.60 1.07
C GLU A 24 2.78 2.42 1.29
N GLU A 25 2.27 1.19 1.23
CA GLU A 25 0.86 0.87 1.51
C GLU A 25 0.43 1.32 2.91
N SER A 26 1.28 1.15 3.92
CA SER A 26 1.00 1.66 5.27
C SER A 26 0.95 3.19 5.31
N ARG A 27 1.79 3.89 4.53
CA ARG A 27 1.80 5.36 4.48
C ARG A 27 0.56 5.90 3.77
N THR A 28 0.17 5.30 2.65
CA THR A 28 -1.02 5.71 1.89
C THR A 28 -2.30 5.45 2.70
N GLN A 29 -2.36 4.36 3.45
CA GLN A 29 -3.47 4.07 4.36
C GLN A 29 -3.58 5.11 5.49
N ALA A 30 -2.44 5.48 6.10
CA ALA A 30 -2.39 6.53 7.11
C ALA A 30 -2.82 7.90 6.54
N GLN A 31 -2.41 8.21 5.31
CA GLN A 31 -2.84 9.41 4.61
C GLN A 31 -4.35 9.42 4.35
N LEU A 32 -4.93 8.31 3.87
CA LEU A 32 -6.37 8.19 3.68
C LEU A 32 -7.12 8.47 4.99
N THR A 33 -6.65 7.88 6.10
CA THR A 33 -7.26 8.09 7.42
C THR A 33 -7.17 9.55 7.88
N SER A 34 -6.05 10.24 7.60
CA SER A 34 -5.90 11.66 7.91
C SER A 34 -6.86 12.52 7.07
N GLU A 35 -7.00 12.23 5.78
CA GLU A 35 -7.86 12.98 4.87
C GLU A 35 -9.35 12.75 5.16
N THR A 36 -9.75 11.52 5.53
CA THR A 36 -11.14 11.24 5.95
C THR A 36 -11.50 11.99 7.22
N GLN A 37 -10.62 11.97 8.23
CA GLN A 37 -10.82 12.75 9.47
C GLN A 37 -10.88 14.26 9.21
N LEU A 38 -10.14 14.77 8.22
CA LEU A 38 -10.21 16.19 7.83
C LEU A 38 -11.56 16.49 7.16
N ALA A 39 -12.00 15.64 6.24
CA ALA A 39 -13.28 15.80 5.55
C ALA A 39 -14.47 15.76 6.54
N GLU A 40 -14.45 14.83 7.50
CA GLU A 40 -15.45 14.75 8.57
C GLU A 40 -15.48 16.02 9.42
N ARG A 41 -14.31 16.53 9.82
CA ARG A 41 -14.22 17.79 10.58
C ARG A 41 -14.79 18.98 9.81
N ILE A 42 -14.50 19.08 8.51
CA ILE A 42 -15.04 20.14 7.65
C ILE A 42 -16.57 19.99 7.51
N ALA A 43 -17.08 18.76 7.39
CA ALA A 43 -18.52 18.51 7.33
C ALA A 43 -19.23 18.91 8.63
N GLN A 44 -18.63 18.64 9.80
CA GLN A 44 -19.14 19.10 11.10
C GLN A 44 -19.14 20.63 11.22
N LEU A 45 -18.10 21.30 10.72
CA LEU A 45 -18.06 22.77 10.69
C LEU A 45 -19.15 23.33 9.77
N ALA A 46 -19.35 22.71 8.60
CA ALA A 46 -20.39 23.13 7.67
C ALA A 46 -21.81 22.96 8.26
N SER A 47 -22.06 21.89 9.02
CA SER A 47 -23.36 21.67 9.68
C SER A 47 -23.58 22.62 10.86
N ALA A 48 -22.54 22.91 11.64
CA ALA A 48 -22.61 23.85 12.77
C ALA A 48 -22.85 25.31 12.33
N VAL A 49 -22.43 25.68 11.11
CA VAL A 49 -22.62 27.02 10.51
C VAL A 49 -23.94 27.11 9.71
N ALA A 50 -24.78 26.05 9.74
CA ALA A 50 -26.12 26.11 9.16
C ALA A 50 -26.94 27.23 9.83
N PRO A 51 -27.72 28.02 9.06
CA PRO A 51 -28.36 29.22 9.58
C PRO A 51 -29.35 28.85 10.70
N ALA A 52 -29.04 29.27 11.92
CA ALA A 52 -30.06 29.46 12.95
C ALA A 52 -30.94 30.65 12.51
N PRO A 53 -32.27 30.61 12.70
CA PRO A 53 -33.11 31.76 12.44
C PRO A 53 -32.72 32.89 13.40
N ALA A 54 -31.85 33.79 12.96
CA ALA A 54 -31.45 34.94 13.75
C ALA A 54 -32.60 35.94 13.77
N THR A 55 -33.21 36.09 14.94
CA THR A 55 -33.92 37.31 15.31
C THR A 55 -32.92 38.47 15.24
N THR A 56 -33.28 39.53 14.52
CA THR A 56 -32.75 40.91 14.61
C THR A 56 -31.34 41.31 14.09
N ALA A 57 -30.57 40.48 13.36
CA ALA A 57 -29.27 40.93 12.81
C ALA A 57 -29.32 41.40 11.33
N GLY A 58 -28.91 42.64 11.05
CA GLY A 58 -29.05 43.34 9.76
C GLY A 58 -28.23 42.80 8.57
N ALA A 59 -28.51 43.35 7.37
CA ALA A 59 -28.06 42.87 6.05
C ALA A 59 -26.56 42.61 5.87
N VAL A 60 -25.68 43.31 6.59
CA VAL A 60 -24.22 43.10 6.55
C VAL A 60 -23.82 41.74 7.16
N ASN A 61 -24.56 41.27 8.17
CA ASN A 61 -24.33 39.95 8.79
C ASN A 61 -24.72 38.80 7.85
N MET A 62 -25.73 39.03 6.99
CA MET A 62 -26.16 38.05 5.99
C MET A 62 -25.14 37.88 4.85
N ALA A 63 -24.56 38.99 4.35
CA ALA A 63 -23.54 38.93 3.30
C ALA A 63 -22.24 38.24 3.77
N ALA A 64 -21.79 38.54 4.99
CA ALA A 64 -20.63 37.87 5.59
C ALA A 64 -20.88 36.38 5.80
N ALA A 65 -22.06 36.00 6.32
CA ALA A 65 -22.44 34.60 6.51
C ALA A 65 -22.49 33.82 5.18
N ALA A 66 -23.03 34.42 4.13
CA ALA A 66 -23.06 33.82 2.79
C ALA A 66 -21.65 33.57 2.24
N HIS A 67 -20.73 34.53 2.40
CA HIS A 67 -19.33 34.38 1.97
C HIS A 67 -18.60 33.25 2.72
N PHE A 68 -18.74 33.15 4.04
CA PHE A 68 -18.13 32.07 4.81
C PHE A 68 -18.71 30.69 4.47
N ARG A 69 -20.02 30.61 4.20
CA ARG A 69 -20.69 29.40 3.77
C ARG A 69 -20.16 28.89 2.43
N ASP A 70 -20.07 29.77 1.44
CA ASP A 70 -19.52 29.43 0.12
C ASP A 70 -18.07 28.93 0.25
N ARG A 71 -17.24 29.63 1.04
CA ARG A 71 -15.86 29.18 1.32
C ARG A 71 -15.80 27.81 2.01
N LEU A 72 -16.71 27.52 2.94
CA LEU A 72 -16.81 26.22 3.60
C LEU A 72 -17.25 25.12 2.64
N HIS A 73 -18.23 25.37 1.76
CA HIS A 73 -18.65 24.40 0.73
C HIS A 73 -17.52 24.06 -0.23
N ARG A 74 -16.81 25.07 -0.75
CA ARG A 74 -15.62 24.85 -1.60
C ARG A 74 -14.53 24.05 -0.87
N SER A 75 -14.35 24.30 0.43
CA SER A 75 -13.38 23.56 1.25
C SER A 75 -13.82 22.11 1.48
N ALA A 76 -15.11 21.87 1.65
CA ALA A 76 -15.68 20.52 1.78
C ALA A 76 -15.51 19.73 0.48
N GLU A 77 -15.82 20.33 -0.67
CA GLU A 77 -15.60 19.72 -1.99
C GLU A 77 -14.11 19.39 -2.22
N ALA A 78 -13.22 20.30 -1.86
CA ALA A 78 -11.78 20.07 -1.94
C ALA A 78 -11.32 18.92 -1.03
N ALA A 79 -11.86 18.81 0.18
CA ALA A 79 -11.55 17.71 1.10
C ALA A 79 -12.06 16.36 0.57
N LEU A 80 -13.28 16.30 0.03
CA LEU A 80 -13.83 15.10 -0.61
C LEU A 80 -12.98 14.68 -1.83
N ASN A 81 -12.50 15.64 -2.62
CA ASN A 81 -11.57 15.37 -3.71
C ASN A 81 -10.27 14.72 -3.22
N ARG A 82 -9.70 15.22 -2.11
CA ARG A 82 -8.49 14.63 -1.51
C ARG A 82 -8.72 13.21 -1.02
N VAL A 83 -9.86 12.95 -0.38
CA VAL A 83 -10.24 11.59 0.03
C VAL A 83 -10.29 10.65 -1.19
N ARG A 84 -10.98 11.04 -2.26
CA ARG A 84 -11.04 10.23 -3.50
C ARG A 84 -9.66 9.94 -4.10
N MET A 85 -8.77 10.93 -4.09
CA MET A 85 -7.40 10.74 -4.56
C MET A 85 -6.58 9.82 -3.64
N ALA A 86 -6.77 9.93 -2.33
CA ALA A 86 -6.13 9.07 -1.35
C ALA A 86 -6.62 7.62 -1.46
N GLU A 87 -7.92 7.39 -1.68
CA GLU A 87 -8.50 6.07 -1.94
C GLU A 87 -7.86 5.42 -3.17
N ALA A 88 -7.80 6.15 -4.30
CA ALA A 88 -7.16 5.66 -5.51
C ALA A 88 -5.66 5.37 -5.30
N GLN A 89 -4.98 6.14 -4.45
CA GLN A 89 -3.58 5.90 -4.11
C GLN A 89 -3.40 4.65 -3.22
N VAL A 90 -4.29 4.42 -2.27
CA VAL A 90 -4.32 3.18 -1.46
C VAL A 90 -4.48 1.98 -2.37
N GLU A 91 -5.45 2.02 -3.30
CA GLU A 91 -5.68 0.92 -4.25
C GLU A 91 -4.43 0.61 -5.08
N ARG A 92 -3.80 1.63 -5.68
CA ARG A 92 -2.53 1.48 -6.42
C ARG A 92 -1.41 0.89 -5.56
N SER A 93 -1.26 1.36 -4.32
CA SER A 93 -0.21 0.85 -3.41
C SER A 93 -0.47 -0.60 -2.99
N ALA A 94 -1.73 -0.99 -2.75
CA ALA A 94 -2.11 -2.36 -2.45
C ALA A 94 -1.86 -3.30 -3.64
N GLU A 95 -2.13 -2.85 -4.87
CA GLU A 95 -1.78 -3.57 -6.09
C GLU A 95 -0.28 -3.76 -6.24
N ALA A 96 0.52 -2.72 -5.97
CA ALA A 96 1.97 -2.80 -5.99
C ALA A 96 2.49 -3.83 -4.97
N THR A 97 1.95 -3.85 -3.74
CA THR A 97 2.29 -4.87 -2.73
C THR A 97 1.94 -6.27 -3.22
N ARG A 98 0.76 -6.48 -3.81
CA ARG A 98 0.36 -7.78 -4.39
C ARG A 98 1.31 -8.19 -5.52
N GLY A 99 1.73 -7.26 -6.38
CA GLY A 99 2.75 -7.46 -7.40
C GLY A 99 4.09 -7.92 -6.82
N ALA A 100 4.62 -7.15 -5.86
CA ALA A 100 5.89 -7.47 -5.19
C ALA A 100 5.86 -8.83 -4.46
N ARG A 101 4.71 -9.19 -3.86
CA ARG A 101 4.52 -10.50 -3.22
C ARG A 101 4.54 -11.65 -4.23
N ARG A 102 3.91 -11.47 -5.40
CA ARG A 102 3.95 -12.46 -6.49
C ARG A 102 5.37 -12.66 -7.01
N ASP A 103 6.11 -11.57 -7.22
CA ASP A 103 7.51 -11.62 -7.64
C ASP A 103 8.39 -12.36 -6.63
N GLN A 104 8.23 -12.06 -5.35
CA GLN A 104 9.00 -12.70 -4.29
C GLN A 104 8.69 -14.22 -4.20
N SER A 105 7.42 -14.60 -4.26
CA SER A 105 7.00 -16.01 -4.29
C SER A 105 7.50 -16.75 -5.52
N ALA A 106 7.54 -16.10 -6.69
CA ALA A 106 8.10 -16.71 -7.90
C ALA A 106 9.59 -17.05 -7.73
N VAL A 107 10.36 -16.17 -7.09
CA VAL A 107 11.78 -16.42 -6.81
C VAL A 107 11.98 -17.51 -5.74
N GLU A 108 11.13 -17.56 -4.72
CA GLU A 108 11.15 -18.66 -3.74
C GLU A 108 10.93 -20.03 -4.41
N LYS A 109 9.95 -20.13 -5.32
CA LYS A 109 9.69 -21.36 -6.08
C LYS A 109 10.89 -21.78 -6.93
N LEU A 110 11.61 -20.82 -7.53
CA LEU A 110 12.84 -21.10 -8.28
C LEU A 110 13.97 -21.60 -7.37
N LEU A 111 14.11 -21.03 -6.18
CA LEU A 111 15.07 -21.50 -5.18
C LEU A 111 14.73 -22.92 -4.71
N GLU A 112 13.47 -23.22 -4.46
CA GLU A 112 13.01 -24.55 -4.05
C GLU A 112 13.27 -25.59 -5.14
N ARG A 113 12.89 -25.32 -6.40
CA ARG A 113 13.20 -26.19 -7.54
C ARG A 113 14.70 -26.43 -7.72
N ARG A 114 15.53 -25.44 -7.39
CA ARG A 114 16.97 -25.61 -7.44
C ARG A 114 17.46 -26.52 -6.31
N ARG A 115 16.98 -26.31 -5.09
CA ARG A 115 17.31 -27.16 -3.92
C ARG A 115 16.95 -28.62 -4.18
N THR A 116 15.77 -28.89 -4.76
CA THR A 116 15.37 -30.27 -5.09
C THR A 116 16.27 -30.89 -6.14
N ALA A 117 16.69 -30.13 -7.17
CA ALA A 117 17.63 -30.62 -8.18
C ALA A 117 19.02 -30.89 -7.61
N ASP A 118 19.51 -30.03 -6.70
CA ASP A 118 20.80 -30.22 -6.03
C ASP A 118 20.76 -31.49 -5.15
N LEU A 119 19.68 -31.71 -4.39
CA LEU A 119 19.49 -32.95 -3.59
C LEU A 119 19.43 -34.21 -4.46
N GLN A 120 18.74 -34.16 -5.59
CA GLN A 120 18.68 -35.29 -6.54
C GLN A 120 20.06 -35.62 -7.12
N ALA A 121 20.87 -34.59 -7.42
CA ALA A 121 22.23 -34.79 -7.90
C ALA A 121 23.13 -35.40 -6.82
N GLU A 122 22.99 -34.96 -5.56
CA GLU A 122 23.71 -35.55 -4.43
C GLU A 122 23.31 -37.01 -4.20
N MET A 123 22.02 -37.34 -4.23
CA MET A 123 21.54 -38.72 -4.11
C MET A 123 22.11 -39.61 -5.21
N LYS A 124 22.07 -39.15 -6.47
CA LYS A 124 22.67 -39.88 -7.60
C LYS A 124 24.18 -40.08 -7.43
N ALA A 125 24.89 -39.05 -6.97
CA ALA A 125 26.33 -39.15 -6.73
C ALA A 125 26.67 -40.17 -5.63
N LEU A 126 25.81 -40.35 -4.63
CA LEU A 126 25.94 -41.40 -3.61
C LEU A 126 25.67 -42.80 -4.17
N GLU A 127 24.71 -42.94 -5.07
CA GLU A 127 24.40 -44.20 -5.77
C GLU A 127 25.53 -44.63 -6.72
N ASP A 128 26.17 -43.65 -7.38
CA ASP A 128 27.27 -43.87 -8.34
C ASP A 128 28.63 -44.20 -7.64
N VAL A 129 28.70 -44.22 -6.30
CA VAL A 129 29.93 -44.57 -5.58
C VAL A 129 30.21 -46.07 -5.74
N PRO A 130 31.35 -46.47 -6.34
CA PRO A 130 31.64 -47.88 -6.58
C PRO A 130 31.77 -48.66 -5.26
N SER A 131 31.16 -49.85 -5.23
CA SER A 131 31.27 -50.83 -4.15
C SER A 131 32.75 -51.09 -3.83
N ARG A 132 33.14 -50.84 -2.58
CA ARG A 132 34.49 -51.07 -2.08
C ARG A 132 34.84 -52.56 -2.26
N PRO A 133 36.00 -52.93 -2.86
CA PRO A 133 36.35 -54.33 -3.04
C PRO A 133 36.46 -54.99 -1.66
N ARG A 134 35.68 -56.07 -1.47
CA ARG A 134 35.78 -56.92 -0.28
C ARG A 134 37.17 -57.54 -0.26
N LYS A 135 37.93 -57.30 0.82
CA LYS A 135 39.17 -58.04 1.13
C LYS A 135 38.84 -59.46 1.54
#